data_AF-M2PI95-F1
#
_entry.id   AF-M2PI95-F1
#
_cell.length_a   1.000
_cell.length_b   1.000
_cell.length_c   1.000
_cell.angle_alpha   90.00
_cell.angle_beta   90.00
_cell.angle_gamma   90.00
#
_symmetry.space_group_name_H-M   'P 1'
#
loop_
_entity.id
_entity.type
_entity.pdbx_description
1 polymer ?
#
loop_
_entity_poly.entity_id
_entity_poly.type
_entity_poly.pdbx_seq_one_letter_code
_entity_poly.pdbx_strand_id
1 'polypeptide(L)'
;MIDVIASETVKARSVRSTRVLLASSASAVFVGGLMALISAGAWDAATPDERAHFGGLGDGTSVLTVVQLCLMAFGILTATSEYSTGMIRTSLVAVPVRRKLLLAKALVVAASTFIAGEVIAVATFFVSRLLIGDRPIGSLTTVDTGLPAVLAEGLLMMVVALIALGLATMIRSTAGTLVTMAVLLFALPMLPQMLLPAPWGGRIASVLPSELAGQLSGAATETHLSPLGALIAMAVWVTVAIYAGLAAITRRDA
;
A
#
# COMPACT_ATOMS: atom_id res chain seq x y z
N MET A 1 19.34 -19.70 1.78
CA MET A 1 18.20 -18.77 1.53
C MET A 1 17.23 -18.82 2.69
N ILE A 2 16.83 -20.02 3.14
CA ILE A 2 15.98 -20.23 4.31
C ILE A 2 16.53 -19.50 5.55
N ASP A 3 17.83 -19.65 5.87
CA ASP A 3 18.43 -19.02 7.05
C ASP A 3 18.39 -17.48 7.01
N VAL A 4 18.54 -16.90 5.81
CA VAL A 4 18.49 -15.45 5.60
C VAL A 4 17.05 -14.95 5.82
N ILE A 5 16.05 -15.67 5.30
CA ILE A 5 14.64 -15.35 5.51
C ILE A 5 14.27 -15.48 6.99
N ALA A 6 14.75 -16.52 7.67
CA ALA A 6 14.51 -16.71 9.10
C ALA A 6 15.11 -15.56 9.92
N SER A 7 16.35 -15.15 9.61
CA SER A 7 17.00 -14.00 10.26
C SER A 7 16.22 -12.70 10.05
N GLU A 8 15.81 -12.40 8.82
CA GLU A 8 15.02 -11.20 8.51
C GLU A 8 13.64 -11.22 9.17
N THR A 9 13.02 -12.40 9.30
CA THR A 9 11.75 -12.57 10.01
C THR A 9 11.90 -12.26 11.51
N VAL A 10 12.98 -12.71 12.13
CA VAL A 10 13.29 -12.41 13.54
C VAL A 10 13.54 -10.91 13.75
N LYS A 11 14.25 -10.25 12.82
CA LYS A 11 14.43 -8.79 12.87
C LYS A 11 13.09 -8.05 12.79
N ALA A 12 12.27 -8.38 11.80
CA ALA A 12 10.96 -7.76 11.63
C ALA A 12 10.08 -7.90 12.89
N ARG A 13 10.12 -9.06 13.55
CA ARG A 13 9.34 -9.30 14.78
C ARG A 13 9.91 -8.62 16.03
N SER A 14 11.23 -8.50 16.13
CA SER A 14 11.88 -8.00 17.35
C SER A 14 11.86 -6.47 17.47
N VAL A 15 11.92 -5.76 16.34
CA VAL A 15 11.97 -4.29 16.31
C VAL A 15 10.65 -3.69 16.81
N ARG A 16 10.73 -2.91 17.90
CA ARG A 16 9.56 -2.27 18.53
C ARG A 16 8.79 -1.38 17.56
N SER A 17 9.48 -0.61 16.71
CA SER A 17 8.82 0.26 15.72
C SER A 17 8.01 -0.52 14.69
N THR A 18 8.45 -1.71 14.28
CA THR A 18 7.68 -2.59 13.39
C THR A 18 6.40 -3.08 14.05
N ARG A 19 6.50 -3.54 15.30
CA ARG A 19 5.32 -3.99 16.07
C ARG A 19 4.32 -2.86 16.30
N VAL A 20 4.81 -1.66 16.61
CA VAL A 20 3.96 -0.48 16.79
C VAL A 20 3.28 -0.09 15.48
N LEU A 21 3.99 -0.11 14.34
CA LEU A 21 3.40 0.20 13.03
C LEU A 21 2.32 -0.79 12.61
N LEU A 22 2.57 -2.09 12.80
CA LEU A 22 1.58 -3.13 12.50
C LEU A 22 0.39 -3.03 13.46
N ALA A 23 0.63 -2.82 14.75
CA ALA A 23 -0.45 -2.62 15.72
C ALA A 23 -1.26 -1.34 15.45
N SER A 24 -0.61 -0.24 15.07
CA SER A 24 -1.30 1.00 14.71
C SER A 24 -2.11 0.84 13.44
N SER A 25 -1.65 0.04 12.47
CA SER A 25 -2.44 -0.23 11.26
C SER A 25 -3.74 -0.97 11.57
N ALA A 26 -3.79 -1.79 12.62
CA ALA A 26 -5.03 -2.44 13.06
C ALA A 26 -6.09 -1.45 13.60
N SER A 27 -5.67 -0.27 14.08
CA SER A 27 -6.61 0.78 14.49
C SER A 27 -7.45 1.32 13.32
N ALA A 28 -7.00 1.11 12.08
CA ALA A 28 -7.76 1.46 10.89
C ALA A 28 -9.10 0.72 10.82
N VAL A 29 -9.21 -0.50 11.34
CA VAL A 29 -10.50 -1.23 11.40
C VAL A 29 -11.50 -0.48 12.28
N PHE A 30 -11.04 0.04 13.43
CA PHE A 30 -11.87 0.83 14.33
C PHE A 30 -12.27 2.16 13.69
N VAL A 31 -11.33 2.87 13.05
CA VAL A 31 -11.59 4.13 12.35
C VAL A 31 -12.55 3.91 11.17
N GLY A 32 -12.40 2.82 10.42
CA GLY A 32 -13.29 2.42 9.32
C GLY A 32 -14.70 2.08 9.81
N GLY A 33 -14.81 1.40 10.95
CA GLY A 33 -16.10 1.17 11.60
C GLY A 33 -16.76 2.46 12.08
N LEU A 34 -15.99 3.40 12.65
CA LEU A 34 -16.50 4.70 13.04
C LEU A 34 -16.98 5.51 11.83
N MET A 35 -16.21 5.54 10.74
CA MET A 35 -16.62 6.19 9.48
C MET A 35 -17.89 5.57 8.90
N ALA A 36 -18.04 4.24 8.99
CA ALA A 36 -19.25 3.54 8.58
C ALA A 36 -20.47 3.93 9.44
N LEU A 37 -20.31 4.03 10.77
CA LEU A 37 -21.36 4.50 11.67
C LEU A 37 -21.78 5.94 11.39
N ILE A 38 -20.81 6.83 11.18
CA ILE A 38 -21.11 8.24 10.87
C ILE A 38 -21.82 8.31 9.51
N SER A 39 -21.38 7.55 8.51
CA SER A 39 -22.01 7.50 7.19
C SER A 39 -23.45 6.95 7.27
N ALA A 40 -23.68 5.91 8.06
CA ALA A 40 -25.00 5.35 8.31
C ALA A 40 -25.94 6.36 8.98
N GLY A 41 -25.46 7.06 10.02
CA GLY A 41 -26.25 8.10 10.70
C GLY A 41 -26.56 9.29 9.80
N ALA A 42 -25.59 9.72 8.99
CA ALA A 42 -25.79 10.78 8.01
C ALA A 42 -26.77 10.38 6.90
N TRP A 43 -26.77 9.13 6.45
CA TRP A 43 -27.77 8.61 5.51
C TRP A 43 -29.19 8.62 6.11
N ASP A 44 -29.33 8.19 7.36
CA ASP A 44 -30.62 8.14 8.04
C ASP A 44 -31.21 9.54 8.23
N ALA A 45 -30.36 10.53 8.50
CA ALA A 45 -30.73 11.94 8.64
C ALA A 45 -30.97 12.67 7.31
N ALA A 46 -30.45 12.15 6.19
CA ALA A 46 -30.54 12.78 4.88
C ALA A 46 -31.97 12.73 4.29
N THR A 47 -32.35 13.79 3.61
CA THR A 47 -33.58 13.87 2.79
C THR A 47 -33.49 12.95 1.56
N PRO A 48 -34.62 12.61 0.91
CA PRO A 48 -34.60 11.77 -0.30
C PRO A 48 -33.71 12.32 -1.43
N ASP A 49 -33.68 13.65 -1.61
CA ASP A 49 -32.86 14.31 -2.65
C ASP A 49 -31.36 14.27 -2.31
N GLU A 50 -31.01 14.39 -1.02
CA GLU A 50 -29.63 14.25 -0.54
C GLU A 50 -29.14 12.81 -0.68
N ARG A 51 -30.00 11.82 -0.41
CA ARG A 51 -29.68 10.39 -0.57
C ARG A 51 -29.34 10.00 -2.01
N ALA A 52 -29.96 10.66 -2.99
CA ALA A 52 -29.67 10.41 -4.40
C ALA A 52 -28.23 10.76 -4.80
N HIS A 53 -27.56 11.63 -4.04
CA HIS A 53 -26.18 12.05 -4.27
C HIS A 53 -25.23 11.60 -3.15
N PHE A 54 -25.70 10.72 -2.26
CA PHE A 54 -24.98 10.36 -1.04
C PHE A 54 -23.98 9.23 -1.33
N GLY A 55 -22.71 9.61 -1.54
CA GLY A 55 -21.60 8.67 -1.71
C GLY A 55 -21.03 8.09 -0.41
N GLY A 56 -21.52 8.52 0.77
CA GLY A 56 -20.88 8.26 2.07
C GLY A 56 -19.72 9.23 2.36
N LEU A 57 -19.03 9.06 3.50
CA LEU A 57 -17.84 9.86 3.88
C LEU A 57 -16.56 9.46 3.11
N GLY A 58 -16.71 9.03 1.87
CA GLY A 58 -15.66 8.50 1.00
C GLY A 58 -16.13 7.23 0.29
N ASP A 59 -15.34 6.78 -0.69
CA ASP A 59 -15.45 5.50 -1.40
C ASP A 59 -15.32 4.24 -0.51
N GLY A 60 -15.17 4.42 0.80
CA GLY A 60 -15.00 3.37 1.80
C GLY A 60 -13.59 2.77 1.85
N THR A 61 -12.74 3.04 0.88
CA THR A 61 -11.32 2.66 0.85
C THR A 61 -10.41 3.76 1.41
N SER A 62 -10.91 4.98 1.58
CA SER A 62 -10.16 6.12 2.14
C SER A 62 -9.41 5.83 3.47
N VAL A 63 -9.95 4.95 4.33
CA VAL A 63 -9.28 4.53 5.57
C VAL A 63 -8.10 3.58 5.31
N LEU A 64 -8.15 2.81 4.22
CA LEU A 64 -7.08 1.92 3.77
C LEU A 64 -5.84 2.69 3.33
N THR A 65 -5.97 3.95 2.89
CA THR A 65 -4.83 4.84 2.62
C THR A 65 -3.93 5.01 3.84
N VAL A 66 -4.49 5.07 5.05
CA VAL A 66 -3.70 5.16 6.29
C VAL A 66 -2.93 3.86 6.54
N VAL A 67 -3.57 2.72 6.31
CA VAL A 67 -2.93 1.39 6.41
C VAL A 67 -1.79 1.28 5.40
N GLN A 68 -2.01 1.71 4.16
CA GLN A 68 -1.01 1.79 3.11
C GLN A 68 0.20 2.62 3.55
N LEU A 69 -0.01 3.78 4.19
CA LEU A 69 1.09 4.60 4.72
C LEU A 69 1.88 3.90 5.83
N CYS A 70 1.21 3.18 6.74
CA CYS A 70 1.88 2.39 7.78
C CYS A 70 2.72 1.26 7.19
N LEU A 71 2.17 0.50 6.22
CA LEU A 71 2.87 -0.62 5.58
C LEU A 71 3.99 -0.15 4.65
N MET A 72 3.80 0.99 3.99
CA MET A 72 4.85 1.72 3.28
C MET A 72 6.00 2.07 4.22
N ALA A 73 5.72 2.68 5.38
CA ALA A 73 6.73 3.03 6.37
C ALA A 73 7.48 1.79 6.89
N PHE A 74 6.81 0.66 7.05
CA PHE A 74 7.45 -0.62 7.38
C PHE A 74 8.44 -1.07 6.29
N GLY A 75 8.06 -0.97 5.01
CA GLY A 75 8.96 -1.20 3.88
C GLY A 75 10.20 -0.31 3.90
N ILE A 76 10.02 0.99 4.19
CA ILE A 76 11.13 1.96 4.29
C ILE A 76 12.08 1.57 5.43
N LEU A 77 11.55 1.37 6.64
CA LEU A 77 12.33 1.09 7.83
C LEU A 77 13.09 -0.24 7.76
N THR A 78 12.57 -1.22 7.02
CA THR A 78 13.24 -2.52 6.80
C THR A 78 14.61 -2.37 6.12
N ALA A 79 14.78 -1.34 5.28
CA ALA A 79 16.07 -0.99 4.72
C ALA A 79 16.80 0.08 5.55
N THR A 80 16.15 1.20 5.89
CA THR A 80 16.86 2.36 6.46
C THR A 80 17.33 2.17 7.89
N SER A 81 16.68 1.31 8.68
CA SER A 81 17.11 1.03 10.06
C SER A 81 18.49 0.37 10.15
N GLU A 82 18.87 -0.41 9.15
CA GLU A 82 20.21 -1.01 9.09
C GLU A 82 21.28 0.00 8.68
N TYR A 83 20.92 1.00 7.88
CA TYR A 83 21.81 2.11 7.52
C TYR A 83 22.00 3.07 8.68
N SER A 84 20.95 3.39 9.44
CA SER A 84 21.04 4.32 10.58
C SER A 84 21.84 3.76 11.76
N THR A 85 21.83 2.44 11.94
CA THR A 85 22.54 1.75 13.04
C THR A 85 23.91 1.20 12.64
N GLY A 86 24.27 1.27 11.35
CA GLY A 86 25.48 0.64 10.81
C GLY A 86 25.42 -0.89 10.69
N MET A 87 24.29 -1.51 11.07
CA MET A 87 24.07 -2.96 11.00
C MET A 87 24.15 -3.52 9.58
N ILE A 88 24.01 -2.68 8.55
CA ILE A 88 24.15 -3.14 7.16
C ILE A 88 25.51 -3.81 6.89
N ARG A 89 26.58 -3.37 7.57
CA ARG A 89 27.92 -3.98 7.43
C ARG A 89 27.96 -5.39 8.00
N THR A 90 27.34 -5.62 9.16
CA THR A 90 27.28 -6.96 9.77
C THR A 90 26.38 -7.90 8.96
N SER A 91 25.26 -7.41 8.44
CA SER A 91 24.39 -8.15 7.51
C SER A 91 25.15 -8.60 6.26
N LEU A 92 25.97 -7.72 5.67
CA LEU A 92 26.75 -8.02 4.46
C LEU A 92 27.94 -8.94 4.71
N VAL A 93 28.54 -8.93 5.90
CA VAL A 93 29.56 -9.91 6.30
C VAL A 93 28.93 -11.30 6.46
N ALA A 94 27.75 -11.38 7.10
CA ALA A 94 27.04 -12.64 7.28
C ALA A 94 26.47 -13.21 5.97
N VAL A 95 26.00 -12.34 5.06
CA VAL A 95 25.43 -12.71 3.76
C VAL A 95 26.15 -11.92 2.65
N PRO A 96 27.30 -12.41 2.16
CA PRO A 96 28.14 -11.66 1.20
C PRO A 96 27.46 -11.45 -0.17
N VAL A 97 26.46 -12.27 -0.49
CA VAL A 97 25.71 -12.14 -1.73
C VAL A 97 24.58 -11.12 -1.57
N ARG A 98 24.86 -9.85 -1.92
CA ARG A 98 23.94 -8.70 -1.76
C ARG A 98 22.53 -8.93 -2.31
N ARG A 99 22.41 -9.61 -3.47
CA ARG A 99 21.11 -10.00 -4.05
C ARG A 99 20.30 -10.94 -3.15
N LYS A 100 20.94 -11.88 -2.46
CA LYS A 100 20.25 -12.82 -1.57
C LYS A 100 19.69 -12.09 -0.35
N LEU A 101 20.42 -11.12 0.19
CA LEU A 101 19.97 -10.30 1.31
C LEU A 101 18.75 -9.45 0.92
N LEU A 102 18.82 -8.73 -0.20
CA LEU A 102 17.71 -7.90 -0.65
C LEU A 102 16.46 -8.71 -1.00
N LEU A 103 16.63 -9.87 -1.65
CA LEU A 103 15.50 -10.77 -1.93
C LEU A 103 14.88 -11.34 -0.66
N ALA A 104 15.67 -11.69 0.36
CA ALA A 104 15.13 -12.14 1.64
C ALA A 104 14.32 -11.04 2.33
N LYS A 105 14.82 -9.78 2.32
CA LYS A 105 14.07 -8.60 2.81
C LYS A 105 12.77 -8.42 2.04
N ALA A 106 12.83 -8.47 0.71
CA ALA A 106 11.65 -8.34 -0.14
C ALA A 106 10.60 -9.43 0.17
N LEU A 107 11.01 -10.68 0.37
CA LEU A 107 10.08 -11.77 0.72
C LEU A 107 9.42 -11.55 2.10
N VAL A 108 10.19 -11.13 3.11
CA VAL A 108 9.65 -10.86 4.45
C VAL A 108 8.71 -9.66 4.42
N VAL A 109 9.07 -8.58 3.72
CA VAL A 109 8.21 -7.41 3.54
C VAL A 109 6.94 -7.80 2.79
N ALA A 110 7.06 -8.50 1.66
CA ALA A 110 5.93 -8.95 0.86
C ALA A 110 4.95 -9.79 1.70
N ALA A 111 5.44 -10.86 2.34
CA ALA A 111 4.58 -11.73 3.14
C ALA A 111 3.93 -11.00 4.31
N SER A 112 4.68 -10.15 5.03
CA SER A 112 4.15 -9.46 6.21
C SER A 112 3.10 -8.41 5.84
N THR A 113 3.37 -7.62 4.80
CA THR A 113 2.47 -6.54 4.35
C THR A 113 1.28 -7.05 3.57
N PHE A 114 1.42 -8.14 2.81
CA PHE A 114 0.30 -8.81 2.17
C PHE A 114 -0.66 -9.37 3.21
N ILE A 115 -0.16 -10.17 4.17
CA ILE A 115 -1.03 -10.75 5.21
C ILE A 115 -1.68 -9.66 6.05
N ALA A 116 -0.91 -8.66 6.51
CA ALA A 116 -1.45 -7.58 7.33
C ALA A 116 -2.45 -6.71 6.55
N GLY A 117 -2.10 -6.34 5.31
CA GLY A 117 -2.94 -5.54 4.43
C GLY A 117 -4.26 -6.22 4.13
N GLU A 118 -4.23 -7.48 3.69
CA GLU A 118 -5.45 -8.26 3.41
C GLU A 118 -6.32 -8.45 4.65
N VAL A 119 -5.73 -8.83 5.79
CA VAL A 119 -6.49 -9.01 7.03
C VAL A 119 -7.17 -7.70 7.45
N ILE A 120 -6.46 -6.58 7.40
CA ILE A 120 -7.02 -5.28 7.80
C ILE A 120 -8.06 -4.81 6.79
N ALA A 121 -7.80 -4.94 5.49
CA ALA A 121 -8.71 -4.53 4.43
C ALA A 121 -10.03 -5.33 4.51
N VAL A 122 -9.95 -6.67 4.57
CA VAL A 122 -11.10 -7.56 4.69
C VAL A 122 -11.86 -7.33 6.01
N ALA A 123 -11.15 -7.17 7.13
CA ALA A 123 -11.79 -6.87 8.41
C ALA A 123 -12.54 -5.54 8.36
N THR A 124 -11.92 -4.51 7.78
CA THR A 124 -12.53 -3.18 7.62
C THR A 124 -13.77 -3.27 6.76
N PHE A 125 -13.71 -4.00 5.63
CA PHE A 125 -14.86 -4.23 4.76
C PHE A 125 -16.05 -4.87 5.50
N PHE A 126 -15.82 -5.99 6.21
CA PHE A 126 -16.90 -6.68 6.91
C PHE A 126 -17.46 -5.86 8.07
N VAL A 127 -16.61 -5.16 8.83
CA VAL A 127 -17.05 -4.26 9.91
C VAL A 127 -17.87 -3.10 9.34
N SER A 128 -17.38 -2.43 8.29
CA SER A 128 -18.10 -1.33 7.66
C SER A 128 -19.42 -1.78 7.06
N ARG A 129 -19.46 -2.94 6.39
CA ARG A 129 -20.69 -3.52 5.84
C ARG A 129 -21.71 -3.85 6.94
N LEU A 130 -21.26 -4.45 8.05
CA LEU A 130 -22.13 -4.79 9.18
C LEU A 130 -22.78 -3.54 9.79
N LEU A 131 -22.04 -2.44 9.88
CA LEU A 131 -22.52 -1.18 10.47
C LEU A 131 -23.39 -0.36 9.50
N ILE A 132 -23.09 -0.42 8.20
CA ILE A 132 -23.89 0.22 7.14
C ILE A 132 -25.22 -0.51 6.93
N GLY A 133 -25.25 -1.83 7.06
CA GLY A 133 -26.46 -2.64 6.87
C GLY A 133 -26.97 -2.60 5.42
N ASP A 134 -28.30 -2.58 5.25
CA ASP A 134 -28.96 -2.59 3.93
C ASP A 134 -29.00 -1.22 3.23
N ARG A 135 -28.35 -0.20 3.80
CA ARG A 135 -28.33 1.14 3.22
C ARG A 135 -27.48 1.13 1.94
N PRO A 136 -27.95 1.69 0.81
CA PRO A 136 -27.20 1.72 -0.45
C PRO A 136 -26.12 2.83 -0.44
N ILE A 137 -25.18 2.75 0.50
CA ILE A 137 -24.09 3.72 0.69
C ILE A 137 -22.81 3.17 0.07
N GLY A 138 -22.47 3.67 -1.12
CA GLY A 138 -21.19 3.37 -1.78
C GLY A 138 -21.06 1.95 -2.35
N SER A 139 -19.93 1.70 -3.02
CA SER A 139 -19.61 0.46 -3.75
C SER A 139 -19.28 -0.75 -2.87
N LEU A 140 -19.13 -0.54 -1.55
CA LEU A 140 -18.81 -1.57 -0.56
C LEU A 140 -20.04 -2.29 0.02
N THR A 141 -21.24 -2.00 -0.47
CA THR A 141 -22.49 -2.59 0.03
C THR A 141 -22.68 -4.04 -0.44
N THR A 142 -22.20 -4.37 -1.64
CA THR A 142 -22.29 -5.73 -2.19
C THR A 142 -20.96 -6.47 -2.10
N VAL A 143 -21.02 -7.76 -1.80
CA VAL A 143 -19.83 -8.62 -1.73
C VAL A 143 -19.18 -8.74 -3.11
N ASP A 144 -20.00 -8.77 -4.16
CA ASP A 144 -19.55 -8.98 -5.54
C ASP A 144 -18.67 -7.85 -6.06
N THR A 145 -18.96 -6.60 -5.66
CA THR A 145 -18.17 -5.42 -6.06
C THR A 145 -17.16 -5.00 -5.01
N GLY A 146 -17.52 -5.10 -3.72
CA GLY A 146 -16.69 -4.61 -2.63
C GLY A 146 -15.50 -5.52 -2.31
N LEU A 147 -15.69 -6.84 -2.35
CA LEU A 147 -14.62 -7.78 -2.01
C LEU A 147 -13.44 -7.70 -2.99
N PRO A 148 -13.64 -7.67 -4.33
CA PRO A 148 -12.53 -7.49 -5.27
C PRO A 148 -11.77 -6.16 -5.07
N ALA A 149 -12.47 -5.07 -4.73
CA ALA A 149 -11.85 -3.78 -4.45
C ALA A 149 -10.93 -3.84 -3.23
N VAL A 150 -11.40 -4.45 -2.16
CA VAL A 150 -10.68 -4.58 -0.89
C VAL A 150 -9.46 -5.50 -1.02
N LEU A 151 -9.59 -6.60 -1.77
CA LEU A 151 -8.46 -7.48 -2.08
C LEU A 151 -7.42 -6.79 -2.97
N ALA A 152 -7.87 -5.99 -3.95
CA ALA A 152 -6.95 -5.22 -4.80
C ALA A 152 -6.17 -4.17 -3.99
N GLU A 153 -6.82 -3.53 -3.00
CA GLU A 153 -6.17 -2.62 -2.06
C GLU A 153 -5.17 -3.34 -1.14
N GLY A 154 -5.53 -4.50 -0.59
CA GLY A 154 -4.63 -5.34 0.20
C GLY A 154 -3.36 -5.72 -0.56
N LEU A 155 -3.52 -6.11 -1.82
CA LEU A 155 -2.41 -6.38 -2.74
C LEU A 155 -1.59 -5.12 -3.03
N LEU A 156 -2.24 -3.97 -3.24
CA LEU A 156 -1.55 -2.71 -3.51
C LEU A 156 -0.67 -2.27 -2.33
N MET A 157 -1.12 -2.48 -1.09
CA MET A 157 -0.31 -2.16 0.10
C MET A 157 1.01 -2.94 0.11
N MET A 158 0.99 -4.22 -0.29
CA MET A 158 2.21 -5.02 -0.45
C MET A 158 3.11 -4.44 -1.55
N VAL A 159 2.54 -4.08 -2.70
CA VAL A 159 3.26 -3.48 -3.84
C VAL A 159 3.94 -2.17 -3.40
N VAL A 160 3.20 -1.29 -2.73
CA VAL A 160 3.71 -0.01 -2.23
C VAL A 160 4.84 -0.21 -1.21
N ALA A 161 4.72 -1.18 -0.31
CA ALA A 161 5.76 -1.50 0.66
C ALA A 161 7.05 -2.03 -0.01
N LEU A 162 6.93 -2.79 -1.10
CA LEU A 162 8.08 -3.27 -1.88
C LEU A 162 8.75 -2.16 -2.69
N ILE A 163 7.96 -1.26 -3.29
CA ILE A 163 8.49 -0.05 -3.95
C ILE A 163 9.27 0.79 -2.94
N ALA A 164 8.67 1.02 -1.77
CA ALA A 164 9.30 1.72 -0.66
C ALA A 164 10.61 1.06 -0.21
N LEU A 165 10.67 -0.27 -0.08
CA LEU A 165 11.89 -1.00 0.26
C LEU A 165 13.00 -0.79 -0.79
N GLY A 166 12.66 -0.86 -2.08
CA GLY A 166 13.60 -0.65 -3.17
C GLY A 166 14.17 0.76 -3.19
N LEU A 167 13.29 1.77 -3.10
CA LEU A 167 13.68 3.18 -3.02
C LEU A 167 14.48 3.49 -1.75
N ALA A 168 14.09 2.93 -0.60
CA ALA A 168 14.81 3.07 0.66
C ALA A 168 16.24 2.52 0.57
N THR A 169 16.40 1.37 -0.10
CA THR A 169 17.72 0.77 -0.34
C THR A 169 18.60 1.66 -1.22
N MET A 170 18.00 2.35 -2.20
CA MET A 170 18.69 3.27 -3.10
C MET A 170 19.05 4.61 -2.45
N ILE A 171 18.10 5.22 -1.73
CA ILE A 171 18.19 6.55 -1.12
C ILE A 171 18.99 6.50 0.19
N ARG A 172 18.89 5.41 0.96
CA ARG A 172 19.54 5.22 2.27
C ARG A 172 19.14 6.27 3.33
N SER A 173 17.99 6.93 3.17
CA SER A 173 17.45 7.91 4.11
C SER A 173 15.95 7.69 4.32
N THR A 174 15.52 7.58 5.58
CA THR A 174 14.09 7.42 5.92
C THR A 174 13.29 8.62 5.45
N ALA A 175 13.73 9.84 5.78
CA ALA A 175 13.03 11.07 5.41
C ALA A 175 12.99 11.26 3.88
N GLY A 176 14.12 11.05 3.19
CA GLY A 176 14.16 11.17 1.73
C GLY A 176 13.25 10.17 1.02
N THR A 177 13.17 8.94 1.54
CA THR A 177 12.29 7.91 0.97
C THR A 177 10.82 8.21 1.24
N LEU A 178 10.47 8.67 2.44
CA LEU A 178 9.11 9.08 2.78
C LEU A 178 8.62 10.20 1.86
N VAL A 179 9.44 11.24 1.66
CA VAL A 179 9.10 12.35 0.75
C VAL A 179 8.95 11.85 -0.69
N THR A 180 9.87 11.00 -1.16
CA THR A 180 9.81 10.44 -2.52
C THR A 180 8.54 9.62 -2.74
N MET A 181 8.19 8.75 -1.77
CA MET A 181 6.96 7.97 -1.83
C MET A 181 5.70 8.84 -1.75
N ALA A 182 5.69 9.88 -0.92
CA ALA A 182 4.56 10.80 -0.84
C ALA A 182 4.35 11.54 -2.16
N VAL A 183 5.43 12.02 -2.79
CA VAL A 183 5.35 12.60 -4.14
C VAL A 183 4.83 11.58 -5.15
N LEU A 184 5.36 10.35 -5.13
CA LEU A 184 4.94 9.29 -6.05
C LEU A 184 3.47 8.91 -5.92
N LEU A 185 2.95 8.81 -4.70
CA LEU A 185 1.60 8.30 -4.43
C LEU A 185 0.51 9.38 -4.43
N PHE A 186 0.85 10.64 -4.12
CA PHE A 186 -0.16 11.70 -3.95
C PHE A 186 0.00 12.84 -4.94
N ALA A 187 1.24 13.31 -5.18
CA ALA A 187 1.44 14.43 -6.11
C ALA A 187 1.43 13.96 -7.57
N LEU A 188 2.14 12.86 -7.86
CA LEU A 188 2.32 12.35 -9.21
C LEU A 188 1.01 11.95 -9.92
N PRO A 189 -0.03 11.37 -9.28
CA PRO A 189 -1.30 11.09 -9.97
C PRO A 189 -2.09 12.34 -10.37
N MET A 190 -1.96 13.44 -9.62
CA MET A 190 -2.67 14.68 -9.94
C MET A 190 -2.02 15.44 -11.12
N LEU A 191 -0.69 15.38 -11.26
CA LEU A 191 0.03 16.16 -12.27
C LEU A 191 -0.39 15.84 -13.72
N PRO A 192 -0.50 14.57 -14.16
CA PRO A 192 -0.94 14.23 -15.50
C PRO A 192 -2.34 14.73 -15.82
N GLN A 193 -3.26 14.65 -14.86
CA GLN A 193 -4.64 15.10 -15.04
C GLN A 193 -4.74 16.62 -15.21
N MET A 194 -3.85 17.37 -14.56
CA MET A 194 -3.84 18.84 -14.63
C MET A 194 -3.05 19.40 -15.81
N LEU A 195 -1.97 18.72 -16.21
CA LEU A 195 -0.98 19.28 -17.15
C LEU A 195 -1.09 18.71 -18.57
N LEU A 196 -1.64 17.51 -18.74
CA LEU A 196 -1.72 16.86 -20.06
C LEU A 196 -3.14 16.92 -20.63
N PRO A 197 -3.29 17.22 -21.93
CA PRO A 197 -4.59 17.17 -22.58
C PRO A 197 -5.12 15.73 -22.64
N ALA A 198 -6.45 15.60 -22.66
CA ALA A 198 -7.11 14.33 -22.90
C ALA A 198 -6.65 13.73 -24.25
N PRO A 199 -6.37 12.42 -24.35
CA PRO A 199 -6.59 11.36 -23.36
C PRO A 199 -5.35 11.02 -22.50
N TRP A 200 -4.25 11.78 -22.61
CA TRP A 200 -2.95 11.38 -22.04
C TRP A 200 -2.89 11.46 -20.52
N GLY A 201 -3.57 12.45 -19.91
CA GLY A 201 -3.60 12.60 -18.45
C GLY A 201 -4.13 11.35 -17.74
N GLY A 202 -5.31 10.87 -18.13
CA GLY A 202 -5.92 9.67 -17.55
C GLY A 202 -5.11 8.40 -17.80
N ARG A 203 -4.55 8.23 -19.00
CA ARG A 203 -3.71 7.06 -19.34
C ARG A 203 -2.45 6.99 -18.49
N ILE A 204 -1.75 8.11 -18.30
CA ILE A 204 -0.53 8.15 -17.49
C ILE A 204 -0.87 7.97 -16.02
N ALA A 205 -1.94 8.62 -15.52
CA ALA A 205 -2.38 8.43 -14.14
C ALA A 205 -2.73 6.96 -13.84
N SER A 206 -3.40 6.27 -14.78
CA SER A 206 -3.87 4.89 -14.58
C SER A 206 -2.77 3.85 -14.34
N VAL A 207 -1.53 4.12 -14.77
CA VAL A 207 -0.38 3.21 -14.56
C VAL A 207 0.41 3.53 -13.28
N LEU A 208 0.05 4.59 -12.56
CA LEU A 208 0.71 4.97 -11.31
C LEU A 208 0.24 4.09 -10.16
N PRO A 209 1.11 3.81 -9.16
CA PRO A 209 0.80 2.84 -8.12
C PRO A 209 -0.51 3.11 -7.38
N SER A 210 -0.83 4.37 -7.09
CA SER A 210 -2.06 4.74 -6.37
C SER A 210 -3.35 4.33 -7.09
N GLU A 211 -3.35 4.26 -8.42
CA GLU A 211 -4.54 3.97 -9.21
C GLU A 211 -4.72 2.47 -9.48
N LEU A 212 -3.67 1.66 -9.29
CA LEU A 212 -3.65 0.27 -9.76
C LEU A 212 -4.65 -0.64 -9.02
N ALA A 213 -4.97 -0.37 -7.75
CA ALA A 213 -6.01 -1.12 -7.03
C ALA A 213 -7.40 -0.90 -7.66
N GLY A 214 -7.72 0.35 -8.00
CA GLY A 214 -8.96 0.70 -8.70
C GLY A 214 -9.03 0.07 -10.10
N GLN A 215 -7.93 0.11 -10.86
CA GLN A 215 -7.86 -0.52 -12.19
C GLN A 215 -7.98 -2.05 -12.13
N LEU A 216 -7.42 -2.67 -11.09
CA LEU A 216 -7.48 -4.13 -10.89
C LEU A 216 -8.88 -4.61 -10.51
N SER A 217 -9.55 -3.87 -9.62
CA SER A 217 -10.88 -4.22 -9.11
C SER A 217 -12.03 -3.76 -10.01
N GLY A 218 -11.77 -2.87 -10.96
CA GLY A 218 -12.81 -2.20 -11.74
C GLY A 218 -13.54 -1.10 -10.98
N ALA A 219 -13.05 -0.73 -9.78
CA ALA A 219 -13.60 0.36 -8.97
C ALA A 219 -13.08 1.75 -9.41
N ALA A 220 -12.15 1.82 -10.37
CA ALA A 220 -11.64 3.09 -10.87
C ALA A 220 -12.72 3.91 -11.61
N THR A 221 -12.75 5.22 -11.34
CA THR A 221 -13.65 6.19 -12.00
C THR A 221 -13.50 6.16 -13.52
N GLU A 222 -12.27 6.02 -14.01
CA GLU A 222 -11.98 5.77 -15.42
C GLU A 222 -11.11 4.53 -15.57
N THR A 223 -11.64 3.50 -16.23
CA THR A 223 -10.89 2.27 -16.50
C THR A 223 -10.10 2.41 -17.79
N HIS A 224 -8.78 2.44 -17.69
CA HIS A 224 -7.85 2.53 -18.84
C HIS A 224 -7.03 1.25 -19.03
N LEU A 225 -6.92 0.43 -17.97
CA LEU A 225 -6.18 -0.83 -17.98
C LEU A 225 -7.13 -2.00 -17.79
N SER A 226 -6.82 -3.14 -18.42
CA SER A 226 -7.44 -4.40 -18.04
C SER A 226 -6.93 -4.85 -16.66
N PRO A 227 -7.66 -5.69 -15.91
CA PRO A 227 -7.19 -6.20 -14.62
C PRO A 227 -5.81 -6.88 -14.70
N LEU A 228 -5.56 -7.61 -15.79
CA LEU A 228 -4.25 -8.20 -16.07
C LEU A 228 -3.18 -7.14 -16.38
N GLY A 229 -3.55 -6.07 -17.09
CA GLY A 229 -2.68 -4.91 -17.31
C GLY A 229 -2.28 -4.22 -16.00
N ALA A 230 -3.22 -4.07 -15.06
CA ALA A 230 -2.95 -3.52 -13.73
C ALA A 230 -1.98 -4.42 -12.93
N LEU A 231 -2.17 -5.74 -12.94
CA LEU A 231 -1.25 -6.68 -12.29
C LEU A 231 0.16 -6.63 -12.89
N ILE A 232 0.27 -6.55 -14.22
CA ILE A 232 1.56 -6.40 -14.90
C ILE A 232 2.21 -5.07 -14.48
N ALA A 233 1.46 -3.96 -14.45
CA ALA A 233 1.99 -2.67 -14.03
C ALA A 233 2.48 -2.71 -12.57
N MET A 234 1.73 -3.34 -11.65
CA MET A 234 2.17 -3.56 -10.27
C MET A 234 3.49 -4.35 -10.21
N ALA A 235 3.59 -5.44 -10.96
CA ALA A 235 4.80 -6.26 -11.02
C ALA A 235 6.00 -5.48 -11.60
N VAL A 236 5.78 -4.65 -12.62
CA VAL A 236 6.80 -3.78 -13.22
C VAL A 236 7.31 -2.78 -12.18
N TRP A 237 6.43 -2.08 -11.46
CA TRP A 237 6.83 -1.13 -10.42
C TRP A 237 7.69 -1.77 -9.34
N VAL A 238 7.28 -2.93 -8.82
CA VAL A 238 8.06 -3.69 -7.83
C VAL A 238 9.42 -4.07 -8.41
N THR A 239 9.44 -4.62 -9.62
CA THR A 239 10.68 -5.10 -10.25
C THR A 239 11.66 -3.94 -10.48
N VAL A 240 11.18 -2.81 -10.99
CA VAL A 240 12.00 -1.61 -11.22
C VAL A 240 12.56 -1.07 -9.91
N ALA A 241 11.75 -0.94 -8.86
CA ALA A 241 12.20 -0.42 -7.57
C ALA A 241 13.22 -1.34 -6.88
N ILE A 242 12.98 -2.65 -6.87
CA ILE A 242 13.90 -3.63 -6.28
C ILE A 242 15.20 -3.69 -7.10
N TYR A 243 15.12 -3.64 -8.42
CA TYR A 243 16.30 -3.61 -9.28
C TYR A 243 17.12 -2.32 -9.08
N ALA A 244 16.47 -1.16 -8.95
CA ALA A 244 17.14 0.09 -8.63
C ALA A 244 17.87 0.03 -7.27
N GLY A 245 17.21 -0.54 -6.24
CA GLY A 245 17.83 -0.81 -4.95
C GLY A 245 19.03 -1.76 -5.04
N LEU A 246 18.91 -2.83 -5.84
CA LEU A 246 19.98 -3.80 -6.07
C LEU A 246 21.17 -3.18 -6.83
N ALA A 247 20.92 -2.37 -7.84
CA ALA A 247 21.96 -1.66 -8.57
C ALA A 247 22.68 -0.65 -7.66
N ALA A 248 21.96 0.02 -6.77
CA ALA A 248 22.54 0.95 -5.81
C ALA A 248 23.40 0.25 -4.75
N ILE A 249 22.94 -0.88 -4.19
CA ILE A 249 23.70 -1.62 -3.17
C ILE A 249 24.93 -2.32 -3.76
N THR A 250 24.93 -2.64 -5.05
CA THR A 250 26.09 -3.28 -5.72
C THR A 250 27.15 -2.28 -6.16
N ARG A 251 26.75 -1.06 -6.54
CA ARG A 251 27.69 -0.02 -7.02
C ARG A 251 28.24 0.87 -5.92
N ARG A 252 27.52 1.06 -4.82
CA ARG A 252 27.94 1.92 -3.72
C ARG A 252 28.35 1.07 -2.52
N ASP A 253 29.60 1.20 -2.10
CA ASP A 253 30.09 0.59 -0.87
C ASP A 253 29.27 1.05 0.35
N ALA A 254 29.31 0.23 1.39
CA ALA A 254 28.61 0.41 2.67
C ALA A 254 29.63 0.65 3.79
#